data_AF-A0A816VR75-F1
#
_entry.id   AF-A0A816VR75-F1
#
_cell.length_a   1.000
_cell.length_b   1.000
_cell.length_c   1.000
_cell.angle_alpha   90.00
_cell.angle_beta   90.00
_cell.angle_gamma   90.00
#
_symmetry.space_group_name_H-M   'P 1'
#
loop_
_entity.id
_entity.type
_entity.pdbx_description
1 polymer ?
#
loop_
_entity_poly.entity_id
_entity_poly.type
_entity_poly.pdbx_seq_one_letter_code
_entity_poly.pdbx_strand_id
1 'polypeptide(L)'
;MSPLYSCSLCQNHQSFPAFVILYKHIRSIHRNDMLFNIRCTLNITCGSVYTTFESYRSNLSRYHRDLLNDCNLSILSTTSDNEQPSSLLLSDTTISQDEENEHIDEQEIDDEDELEMFQDTRSSENNTDWPLFTGLINEEDNVEEFTINSFAKHYTRFLLDLREGLLLPQSIIKSITSYFTKMISTLFKIIQNQAAQSPTGLLITLEDIMKLISQMQALMSDIAKNEHQFLKRCEDYFGYVAPIKIKLNDQDHYGYYIPMKQSIKNILTKPDVINYLVDNCNDNITQAKNDPDLMLTYRDGTAAQDNPSLKIHPNSFLIQFYTDGIGITNPIGPKKDEHKLTLFYFVLEDLPDLVRSMLQSIGLVGICPTKYLSLQTNQTKYFEAIIKDLNYLQTTGLAVQTFNGQLHFAFSVLAFLIKCLLFISITMHYSHSVD
;
A
#
# COMPACT_ATOMS: atom_id res chain seq x y z
N MET A 1 -25.67 49.88 -1.77
CA MET A 1 -24.19 49.87 -1.73
C MET A 1 -23.75 48.46 -1.41
N SER A 2 -23.16 47.74 -2.35
CA SER A 2 -22.67 46.36 -2.14
C SER A 2 -21.54 46.36 -1.11
N PRO A 3 -21.42 45.34 -0.24
CA PRO A 3 -20.32 45.29 0.73
C PRO A 3 -18.99 45.10 0.00
N LEU A 4 -18.08 46.06 0.14
CA LEU A 4 -16.69 45.97 -0.30
C LEU A 4 -15.91 45.12 0.73
N TYR A 5 -15.23 44.08 0.26
CA TYR A 5 -14.41 43.21 1.11
C TYR A 5 -12.99 43.75 1.20
N SER A 6 -12.46 44.03 2.39
CA SER A 6 -11.09 44.57 2.54
C SER A 6 -10.10 43.56 3.09
N CYS A 7 -8.84 43.64 2.62
CA CYS A 7 -7.74 42.84 3.13
C CYS A 7 -7.11 43.51 4.36
N SER A 8 -7.25 42.88 5.53
CA SER A 8 -6.66 43.38 6.79
C SER A 8 -5.15 43.12 6.92
N LEU A 9 -4.56 42.36 6.00
CA LEU A 9 -3.12 42.02 5.99
C LEU A 9 -2.29 43.00 5.14
N CYS A 10 -2.96 43.75 4.26
CA CYS A 10 -2.32 44.81 3.48
C CYS A 10 -2.21 46.10 4.29
N GLN A 11 -1.05 46.77 4.25
CA GLN A 11 -0.84 48.06 4.92
C GLN A 11 -1.88 49.12 4.48
N ASN A 12 -2.36 49.06 3.24
CA ASN A 12 -3.31 50.00 2.66
C ASN A 12 -4.78 49.53 2.68
N HIS A 13 -5.11 48.41 3.34
CA HIS A 13 -6.48 47.88 3.44
C HIS A 13 -7.23 47.81 2.09
N GLN A 14 -6.57 47.22 1.08
CA GLN A 14 -7.12 47.11 -0.27
C GLN A 14 -8.52 46.48 -0.24
N SER A 15 -9.45 47.12 -0.95
CA SER A 15 -10.86 46.70 -1.03
C SER A 15 -11.15 45.99 -2.35
N PHE A 16 -11.97 44.95 -2.28
CA PHE A 16 -12.28 44.04 -3.37
C PHE A 16 -13.80 43.93 -3.55
N PRO A 17 -14.28 43.83 -4.79
CA PRO A 17 -15.71 43.81 -5.09
C PRO A 17 -16.39 42.47 -4.76
N ALA A 18 -15.61 41.40 -4.58
CA ALA A 18 -16.12 40.08 -4.22
C ALA A 18 -15.12 39.33 -3.32
N PHE A 19 -15.65 38.47 -2.45
CA PHE A 19 -14.83 37.70 -1.51
C PHE A 19 -13.87 36.73 -2.21
N VAL A 20 -14.29 36.09 -3.31
CA VAL A 20 -13.44 35.20 -4.11
C VAL A 20 -12.16 35.91 -4.57
N ILE A 21 -12.26 37.19 -4.91
CA ILE A 21 -11.12 38.00 -5.35
C ILE A 21 -10.21 38.32 -4.15
N LEU A 22 -10.79 38.71 -3.02
CA LEU A 22 -10.02 38.90 -1.77
C LEU A 22 -9.30 37.60 -1.36
N TYR A 23 -9.97 36.45 -1.45
CA TYR A 23 -9.37 35.15 -1.11
C TYR A 23 -8.21 34.80 -2.05
N LYS A 24 -8.36 35.03 -3.37
CA LYS A 24 -7.26 34.85 -4.33
C LYS A 24 -6.07 35.75 -4.00
N HIS A 25 -6.32 37.01 -3.66
CA HIS A 25 -5.29 37.94 -3.22
C HIS A 25 -4.56 37.48 -1.95
N ILE A 26 -5.29 37.08 -0.90
CA ILE A 26 -4.68 36.57 0.34
C ILE A 26 -3.84 35.32 0.04
N ARG A 27 -4.32 34.42 -0.83
CA ARG A 27 -3.60 33.21 -1.22
C ARG A 27 -2.32 33.49 -2.02
N SER A 28 -2.32 34.50 -2.88
CA SER A 28 -1.17 34.79 -3.74
C SER A 28 -0.13 35.66 -3.05
N ILE A 29 -0.56 36.62 -2.23
CA ILE A 29 0.33 37.62 -1.62
C ILE A 29 0.74 37.23 -0.20
N HIS A 30 -0.21 36.78 0.63
CA HIS A 30 0.01 36.65 2.08
C HIS A 30 0.16 35.20 2.57
N ARG A 31 0.12 34.20 1.67
CA ARG A 31 0.15 32.78 2.06
C ARG A 31 1.36 32.41 2.91
N ASN A 32 2.52 33.01 2.63
CA ASN A 32 3.79 32.70 3.29
C ASN A 32 4.25 33.81 4.24
N ASP A 33 3.36 34.72 4.65
CA ASP A 33 3.73 35.81 5.55
C ASP A 33 4.10 35.28 6.94
N MET A 34 5.30 35.65 7.42
CA MET A 34 5.80 35.20 8.73
C MET A 34 4.92 35.64 9.92
N LEU A 35 4.11 36.68 9.75
CA LEU A 35 3.20 37.22 10.77
C LEU A 35 1.74 37.20 10.29
N PHE A 36 1.35 36.13 9.59
CA PHE A 36 -0.03 35.97 9.13
C PHE A 36 -1.00 35.98 10.32
N ASN A 37 -1.94 36.93 10.36
CA ASN A 37 -2.97 37.00 11.39
C ASN A 37 -4.25 37.62 10.82
N ILE A 38 -5.26 36.77 10.58
CA ILE A 38 -6.52 37.20 9.96
C ILE A 38 -7.73 36.76 10.79
N ARG A 39 -8.69 37.67 10.94
CA ARG A 39 -9.98 37.37 11.57
C ARG A 39 -11.03 37.12 10.48
N CYS A 40 -11.76 36.01 10.57
CA CYS A 40 -12.90 35.76 9.69
C CYS A 40 -14.07 36.69 10.08
N THR A 41 -14.48 37.56 9.16
CA THR A 41 -15.58 38.51 9.33
C THR A 41 -16.80 38.20 8.46
N LEU A 42 -16.81 37.03 7.80
CA LEU A 42 -17.85 36.67 6.81
C LEU A 42 -19.20 36.29 7.42
N ASN A 43 -19.24 35.94 8.70
CA ASN A 43 -20.48 35.70 9.45
C ASN A 43 -20.31 36.22 10.87
N ILE A 44 -21.39 36.82 11.43
CA ILE A 44 -21.48 37.33 12.80
C ILE A 44 -21.06 36.28 13.85
N THR A 45 -21.28 34.99 13.56
CA THR A 45 -20.94 33.89 14.47
C THR A 45 -19.56 33.27 14.25
N CYS A 46 -18.86 33.56 13.14
CA CYS A 46 -17.57 32.93 12.85
C CYS A 46 -16.45 33.57 13.68
N GLY A 47 -16.20 34.88 13.49
CA GLY A 47 -15.35 35.76 14.32
C GLY A 47 -13.93 35.30 14.65
N SER A 48 -13.51 34.14 14.15
CA SER A 48 -12.34 33.37 14.59
C SER A 48 -11.08 33.93 13.96
N VAL A 49 -9.98 33.87 14.71
CA VAL A 49 -8.68 34.43 14.31
C VAL A 49 -7.72 33.29 13.95
N TYR A 50 -7.02 33.43 12.83
CA TYR A 50 -6.12 32.41 12.29
C TYR A 50 -4.72 32.98 12.12
N THR A 51 -3.72 32.24 12.61
CA THR A 51 -2.30 32.61 12.54
C THR A 51 -1.56 31.96 11.37
N THR A 52 -2.23 31.11 10.58
CA THR A 52 -1.68 30.54 9.34
C THR A 52 -2.73 30.52 8.23
N PHE A 53 -2.27 30.62 6.97
CA PHE A 53 -3.15 30.61 5.80
C PHE A 53 -3.91 29.29 5.65
N GLU A 54 -3.25 28.15 5.88
CA GLU A 54 -3.84 26.81 5.77
C GLU A 54 -5.01 26.62 6.73
N SER A 55 -4.90 27.14 7.96
CA SER A 55 -5.97 27.09 8.95
C SER A 55 -7.16 27.94 8.54
N TYR A 56 -6.89 29.15 8.02
CA TYR A 56 -7.92 30.02 7.49
C TYR A 56 -8.62 29.40 6.27
N ARG A 57 -7.87 28.80 5.33
CA ARG A 57 -8.41 28.08 4.16
C ARG A 57 -9.31 26.92 4.58
N SER A 58 -8.89 26.12 5.56
CA SER A 58 -9.69 25.00 6.07
C SER A 58 -11.01 25.49 6.68
N ASN A 59 -11.02 26.65 7.35
CA ASN A 59 -12.25 27.24 7.86
C ASN A 59 -13.19 27.66 6.72
N LEU A 60 -12.67 28.38 5.73
CA LEU A 60 -13.45 28.84 4.59
C LEU A 60 -14.07 27.68 3.81
N SER A 61 -13.33 26.59 3.58
CA SER A 61 -13.86 25.43 2.85
C SER A 61 -14.98 24.69 3.61
N ARG A 62 -15.00 24.77 4.94
CA ARG A 62 -15.97 24.05 5.79
C ARG A 62 -17.24 24.85 6.03
N TYR A 63 -17.12 26.17 6.22
CA TYR A 63 -18.24 27.00 6.68
C TYR A 63 -18.65 28.11 5.72
N HIS A 64 -17.83 28.39 4.68
CA HIS A 64 -18.05 29.47 3.73
C HIS A 64 -17.81 29.02 2.28
N ARG A 65 -18.11 27.75 1.98
CA ARG A 65 -17.87 27.14 0.67
C ARG A 65 -18.61 27.86 -0.45
N ASP A 66 -19.81 28.34 -0.17
CA ASP A 66 -20.68 29.00 -1.15
C ASP A 66 -20.07 30.34 -1.62
N LEU A 67 -19.45 31.08 -0.70
CA LEU A 67 -18.75 32.34 -1.01
C LEU A 67 -17.45 32.15 -1.79
N LEU A 68 -16.93 30.93 -1.89
CA LEU A 68 -15.76 30.60 -2.72
C LEU A 68 -16.13 30.23 -4.16
N ASN A 69 -17.40 29.91 -4.41
CA ASN A 69 -17.92 29.45 -5.70
C ASN A 69 -18.69 30.53 -6.48
N ASP A 70 -19.06 31.64 -5.84
CA ASP A 70 -19.71 32.79 -6.50
C ASP A 70 -18.73 33.55 -7.43
N CYS A 71 -18.50 33.00 -8.62
CA CYS A 71 -17.93 33.70 -9.76
C CYS A 71 -19.05 34.06 -10.75
N ASN A 72 -19.91 35.01 -10.39
CA ASN A 72 -20.73 35.72 -11.36
C ASN A 72 -20.80 37.21 -10.97
N LEU A 73 -19.69 37.92 -11.18
CA LEU A 73 -19.70 39.38 -11.27
C LEU A 73 -18.75 39.80 -12.38
N SER A 74 -19.37 40.22 -13.49
CA SER A 74 -18.78 40.91 -14.62
C SER A 74 -18.09 42.20 -14.17
N ILE A 75 -16.82 42.35 -14.52
CA ILE A 75 -16.17 43.67 -14.56
C ILE A 75 -15.74 43.95 -15.99
N LEU A 76 -16.34 45.02 -16.50
CA LEU A 76 -15.97 45.76 -17.69
C LEU A 76 -14.47 46.01 -17.77
N SER A 77 -13.89 45.65 -18.92
CA SER A 77 -12.90 46.47 -19.60
C SER A 77 -13.07 46.31 -21.10
N THR A 78 -13.61 47.36 -21.70
CA THR A 78 -13.49 47.82 -23.11
C THR A 78 -12.47 47.08 -23.99
N THR A 79 -12.90 46.53 -25.13
CA THR A 79 -12.69 47.06 -26.51
C THR A 79 -13.29 46.14 -27.60
N SER A 80 -13.99 46.79 -28.55
CA SER A 80 -14.22 46.48 -29.98
C SER A 80 -14.88 45.17 -30.43
N ASP A 81 -16.10 45.38 -30.94
CA ASP A 81 -16.64 45.00 -32.26
C ASP A 81 -17.01 43.55 -32.63
N ASN A 82 -18.33 43.43 -32.82
CA ASN A 82 -19.05 42.87 -33.98
C ASN A 82 -19.89 41.58 -33.83
N GLU A 83 -21.18 41.81 -34.14
CA GLU A 83 -22.17 40.93 -34.80
C GLU A 83 -22.92 39.86 -33.97
N GLN A 84 -24.00 40.33 -33.30
CA GLN A 84 -25.44 40.04 -33.55
C GLN A 84 -25.88 38.70 -34.20
N PRO A 85 -27.18 38.30 -34.07
CA PRO A 85 -28.02 38.09 -32.88
C PRO A 85 -28.78 36.73 -32.98
N SER A 86 -29.60 36.27 -32.04
CA SER A 86 -31.07 36.48 -32.04
C SER A 86 -31.66 35.55 -30.95
N SER A 87 -32.37 36.07 -29.95
CA SER A 87 -33.85 36.08 -29.81
C SER A 87 -34.44 34.74 -29.31
N LEU A 88 -35.45 34.63 -28.45
CA LEU A 88 -36.35 35.52 -27.72
C LEU A 88 -37.33 34.58 -26.95
N LEU A 89 -37.75 34.97 -25.74
CA LEU A 89 -39.13 34.79 -25.17
C LEU A 89 -39.61 33.35 -24.82
N LEU A 90 -40.49 33.08 -23.85
CA LEU A 90 -41.32 33.86 -22.92
C LEU A 90 -41.97 32.93 -21.86
N SER A 91 -42.17 33.50 -20.67
CA SER A 91 -43.34 33.42 -19.74
C SER A 91 -43.83 32.11 -19.11
N ASP A 92 -43.82 32.14 -17.77
CA ASP A 92 -44.94 32.11 -16.81
C ASP A 92 -46.14 31.19 -17.05
N THR A 93 -46.56 30.45 -16.01
CA THR A 93 -47.74 30.77 -15.17
C THR A 93 -47.84 29.80 -13.97
N THR A 94 -48.31 30.33 -12.85
CA THR A 94 -48.59 29.77 -11.51
C THR A 94 -49.88 28.93 -11.38
N ILE A 95 -49.98 28.03 -10.37
CA ILE A 95 -51.06 27.92 -9.32
C ILE A 95 -51.26 26.48 -8.71
N SER A 96 -51.11 26.41 -7.37
CA SER A 96 -51.71 25.61 -6.23
C SER A 96 -52.22 24.14 -6.27
N GLN A 97 -51.91 23.42 -5.15
CA GLN A 97 -52.74 22.52 -4.26
C GLN A 97 -53.48 21.30 -4.89
N ASP A 98 -53.66 20.09 -4.32
CA ASP A 98 -53.46 19.39 -3.03
C ASP A 98 -53.53 17.84 -3.29
N GLU A 99 -53.04 17.04 -2.33
CA GLU A 99 -53.45 15.66 -1.89
C GLU A 99 -53.33 14.35 -2.75
N GLU A 100 -52.68 13.37 -2.11
CA GLU A 100 -52.88 11.89 -2.02
C GLU A 100 -52.69 10.89 -3.20
N ASN A 101 -51.69 10.01 -2.99
CA ASN A 101 -51.61 8.54 -3.18
C ASN A 101 -51.47 7.84 -4.56
N GLU A 102 -50.47 6.94 -4.54
CA GLU A 102 -50.31 5.63 -5.22
C GLU A 102 -49.68 5.49 -6.62
N HIS A 103 -48.69 4.56 -6.62
CA HIS A 103 -48.26 3.62 -7.67
C HIS A 103 -47.35 4.04 -8.85
N ILE A 104 -46.10 3.56 -8.74
CA ILE A 104 -45.27 2.78 -9.69
C ILE A 104 -45.17 3.22 -11.18
N ASP A 105 -43.91 3.19 -11.63
CA ASP A 105 -43.36 3.22 -12.99
C ASP A 105 -43.20 4.58 -13.67
N GLU A 106 -41.94 5.03 -13.73
CA GLU A 106 -41.44 5.79 -14.88
C GLU A 106 -40.19 5.10 -15.42
N GLN A 107 -40.33 4.60 -16.65
CA GLN A 107 -39.26 4.26 -17.57
C GLN A 107 -38.57 5.55 -18.04
N GLU A 108 -37.25 5.43 -18.17
CA GLU A 108 -36.37 6.00 -19.21
C GLU A 108 -36.85 7.26 -19.94
N ILE A 109 -36.12 8.37 -19.73
CA ILE A 109 -35.65 9.21 -20.83
C ILE A 109 -34.16 9.47 -20.61
N ASP A 110 -33.37 8.96 -21.56
CA ASP A 110 -31.99 9.34 -21.86
C ASP A 110 -31.91 10.86 -22.08
N ASP A 111 -30.92 11.49 -21.46
CA ASP A 111 -30.19 12.59 -22.09
C ASP A 111 -28.69 12.33 -21.81
N GLU A 112 -28.09 11.68 -22.81
CA GLU A 112 -26.67 11.81 -23.12
C GLU A 112 -26.36 13.30 -23.28
N ASP A 113 -25.37 13.81 -22.54
CA ASP A 113 -24.39 14.74 -23.12
C ASP A 113 -23.11 14.77 -22.26
N GLU A 114 -22.07 14.19 -22.88
CA GLU A 114 -20.65 14.54 -22.79
C GLU A 114 -19.94 14.43 -21.42
N LEU A 115 -19.73 13.18 -20.99
CA LEU A 115 -18.45 12.82 -20.36
C LEU A 115 -17.53 12.27 -21.44
N GLU A 116 -16.63 13.12 -21.94
CA GLU A 116 -15.58 12.72 -22.87
C GLU A 116 -14.83 11.49 -22.34
N MET A 117 -14.85 10.46 -23.19
CA MET A 117 -14.16 9.20 -23.06
C MET A 117 -12.66 9.39 -22.80
N PHE A 118 -12.19 8.95 -21.63
CA PHE A 118 -10.87 8.35 -21.56
C PHE A 118 -10.96 6.91 -22.04
N GLN A 119 -10.93 6.74 -23.37
CA GLN A 119 -10.65 5.45 -24.00
C GLN A 119 -9.19 5.09 -23.74
N ASP A 120 -8.97 4.25 -22.73
CA ASP A 120 -7.70 3.59 -22.51
C ASP A 120 -7.53 2.47 -23.55
N THR A 121 -7.09 2.87 -24.74
CA THR A 121 -6.55 1.96 -25.76
C THR A 121 -5.04 2.07 -25.77
N ARG A 122 -4.37 1.37 -24.83
CA ARG A 122 -2.94 1.04 -24.98
C ARG A 122 -2.63 -0.38 -24.56
N SER A 123 -3.04 -1.31 -25.41
CA SER A 123 -2.13 -2.35 -25.86
C SER A 123 -1.23 -1.78 -26.97
N SER A 124 -0.14 -1.11 -26.58
CA SER A 124 1.11 -1.02 -27.35
C SER A 124 2.06 -0.06 -26.64
N GLU A 125 3.30 -0.54 -26.47
CA GLU A 125 4.55 0.22 -26.35
C GLU A 125 4.37 1.74 -26.34
N ASN A 126 4.65 2.39 -25.20
CA ASN A 126 5.27 3.71 -25.20
C ASN A 126 5.85 4.05 -23.82
N ASN A 127 7.18 4.17 -23.84
CA ASN A 127 8.06 4.84 -22.90
C ASN A 127 7.35 5.97 -22.13
N THR A 128 7.14 5.81 -20.83
CA THR A 128 6.88 6.95 -19.93
C THR A 128 8.22 7.56 -19.55
N ASP A 129 8.85 8.21 -20.52
CA ASP A 129 9.97 9.11 -20.28
C ASP A 129 9.42 10.33 -19.52
N TRP A 130 9.61 10.33 -18.19
CA TRP A 130 9.36 11.51 -17.39
C TRP A 130 10.35 12.61 -17.82
N PRO A 131 9.91 13.82 -18.22
CA PRO A 131 10.78 14.83 -18.85
C PRO A 131 11.96 15.28 -17.99
N LEU A 132 11.86 15.12 -16.66
CA LEU A 132 12.95 15.43 -15.72
C LEU A 132 14.04 14.34 -15.69
N PHE A 133 13.72 13.10 -16.09
CA PHE A 133 14.64 11.95 -16.05
C PHE A 133 15.40 11.73 -17.36
N THR A 134 14.82 12.04 -18.52
CA THR A 134 15.49 11.89 -19.83
C THR A 134 16.60 12.90 -20.08
N GLY A 135 16.54 14.07 -19.43
CA GLY A 135 17.65 15.04 -19.44
C GLY A 135 18.85 14.61 -18.58
N LEU A 136 18.68 13.67 -17.64
CA LEU A 136 19.72 13.22 -16.70
C LEU A 136 20.65 12.14 -17.27
N ILE A 137 20.21 11.39 -18.28
CA ILE A 137 21.01 10.33 -18.93
C ILE A 137 21.83 10.91 -20.10
N ASN A 138 21.43 12.09 -20.59
CA ASN A 138 21.96 12.71 -21.80
C ASN A 138 22.67 14.06 -21.55
N GLU A 139 22.99 14.42 -20.30
CA GLU A 139 24.00 15.46 -20.09
C GLU A 139 25.32 14.93 -20.65
N GLU A 140 25.63 15.31 -21.90
CA GLU A 140 26.91 15.06 -22.53
C GLU A 140 28.01 15.46 -21.55
N ASP A 141 28.93 14.52 -21.28
CA ASP A 141 30.12 14.71 -20.47
C ASP A 141 30.90 15.95 -20.96
N ASN A 142 30.58 17.10 -20.39
CA ASN A 142 31.32 18.33 -20.59
C ASN A 142 32.63 18.20 -19.83
N VAL A 143 33.57 17.40 -20.36
CA VAL A 143 34.97 17.19 -19.93
C VAL A 143 35.21 17.59 -18.47
N GLU A 144 34.43 17.03 -17.54
CA GLU A 144 34.67 17.23 -16.12
C GLU A 144 35.75 16.22 -15.74
N GLU A 145 36.84 16.71 -15.17
CA GLU A 145 37.88 15.86 -14.60
C GLU A 145 37.22 14.84 -13.66
N PHE A 146 37.39 13.54 -13.94
CA PHE A 146 36.84 12.44 -13.15
C PHE A 146 37.45 12.44 -11.74
N THR A 147 36.90 13.30 -10.90
CA THR A 147 37.36 13.57 -9.54
C THR A 147 36.34 13.09 -8.52
N ILE A 148 36.78 12.98 -7.26
CA ILE A 148 35.87 12.73 -6.12
C ILE A 148 34.75 13.77 -6.06
N ASN A 149 35.03 15.01 -6.48
CA ASN A 149 34.03 16.09 -6.53
C ASN A 149 32.98 15.84 -7.62
N SER A 150 33.36 15.31 -8.79
CA SER A 150 32.39 14.90 -9.82
C SER A 150 31.48 13.77 -9.32
N PHE A 151 32.03 12.76 -8.64
CA PHE A 151 31.20 11.73 -7.99
C PHE A 151 30.24 12.34 -6.95
N ALA A 152 30.74 13.24 -6.09
CA ALA A 152 29.91 13.90 -5.08
C ALA A 152 28.79 14.72 -5.72
N LYS A 153 29.05 15.39 -6.85
CA LYS A 153 28.06 16.14 -7.62
C LYS A 153 26.97 15.21 -8.19
N HIS A 154 27.35 14.12 -8.87
CA HIS A 154 26.40 13.13 -9.41
C HIS A 154 25.57 12.49 -8.32
N TYR A 155 26.20 12.10 -7.21
CA TYR A 155 25.48 11.50 -6.08
C TYR A 155 24.52 12.49 -5.41
N THR A 156 24.93 13.75 -5.25
CA THR A 156 24.06 14.81 -4.73
C THR A 156 22.85 15.02 -5.64
N ARG A 157 23.06 15.02 -6.96
CA ARG A 157 21.97 15.14 -7.93
C ARG A 157 21.00 13.96 -7.85
N PHE A 158 21.52 12.73 -7.83
CA PHE A 158 20.72 11.52 -7.62
C PHE A 158 19.83 11.62 -6.36
N LEU A 159 20.38 12.09 -5.24
CA LEU A 159 19.61 12.28 -4.01
C LEU A 159 18.56 13.40 -4.12
N LEU A 160 18.84 14.49 -4.84
CA LEU A 160 17.86 15.54 -5.12
C LEU A 160 16.71 15.01 -5.96
N ASP A 161 16.97 14.16 -6.96
CA ASP A 161 15.92 13.59 -7.80
C ASP A 161 15.04 12.61 -7.01
N LEU A 162 15.63 11.80 -6.12
CA LEU A 162 14.87 10.97 -5.19
C LEU A 162 13.99 11.79 -4.23
N ARG A 163 14.50 12.93 -3.75
CA ARG A 163 13.81 13.76 -2.76
C ARG A 163 12.72 14.62 -3.37
N GLU A 164 13.03 15.33 -4.44
CA GLU A 164 12.15 16.33 -5.04
C GLU A 164 11.33 15.74 -6.18
N GLY A 165 11.86 14.76 -6.90
CA GLY A 165 11.16 14.05 -7.97
C GLY A 165 10.25 12.93 -7.44
N LEU A 166 10.75 12.09 -6.54
CA LEU A 166 10.00 10.95 -5.99
C LEU A 166 9.44 11.20 -4.57
N LEU A 167 9.62 12.40 -4.02
CA LEU A 167 9.10 12.82 -2.71
C LEU A 167 9.51 11.87 -1.57
N LEU A 168 10.69 11.24 -1.67
CA LEU A 168 11.15 10.29 -0.66
C LEU A 168 11.58 10.99 0.63
N PRO A 169 11.13 10.53 1.81
CA PRO A 169 11.54 11.09 3.08
C PRO A 169 13.04 10.99 3.34
N GLN A 170 13.59 11.91 4.15
CA GLN A 170 15.02 11.91 4.51
C GLN A 170 15.49 10.60 5.16
N SER A 171 14.63 9.91 5.92
CA SER A 171 14.94 8.60 6.50
C SER A 171 15.14 7.52 5.43
N ILE A 172 14.32 7.53 4.37
CA ILE A 172 14.43 6.60 3.24
C ILE A 172 15.69 6.90 2.43
N ILE A 173 16.00 8.18 2.21
CA ILE A 173 17.25 8.60 1.54
C ILE A 173 18.48 8.07 2.28
N LYS A 174 18.50 8.13 3.63
CA LYS A 174 19.57 7.55 4.44
C LYS A 174 19.68 6.02 4.25
N SER A 175 18.55 5.31 4.19
CA SER A 175 18.54 3.86 3.92
C SER A 175 19.08 3.54 2.53
N ILE A 176 18.65 4.27 1.49
CA ILE A 176 19.16 4.13 0.12
C ILE A 176 20.67 4.36 0.09
N THR A 177 21.15 5.40 0.77
CA THR A 177 22.58 5.70 0.93
C THR A 177 23.31 4.49 1.53
N SER A 178 22.78 3.92 2.62
CA SER A 178 23.37 2.74 3.27
C SER A 178 23.40 1.51 2.34
N TYR A 179 22.35 1.28 1.56
CA TYR A 179 22.30 0.17 0.60
C TYR A 179 23.32 0.37 -0.53
N PHE A 180 23.43 1.59 -1.05
CA PHE A 180 24.40 1.95 -2.08
C PHE A 180 25.84 1.75 -1.59
N THR A 181 26.17 2.22 -0.38
CA THR A 181 27.49 2.00 0.23
C THR A 181 27.78 0.51 0.44
N LYS A 182 26.77 -0.29 0.81
CA LYS A 182 26.91 -1.75 0.96
C LYS A 182 27.17 -2.43 -0.38
N MET A 183 26.54 -1.97 -1.46
CA MET A 183 26.82 -2.45 -2.83
C MET A 183 28.26 -2.16 -3.24
N ILE A 184 28.73 -0.91 -3.07
CA ILE A 184 30.12 -0.52 -3.35
C ILE A 184 31.10 -1.36 -2.52
N SER A 185 30.82 -1.54 -1.23
CA SER A 185 31.65 -2.38 -0.35
C SER A 185 31.71 -3.84 -0.81
N THR A 186 30.62 -4.35 -1.38
CA THR A 186 30.57 -5.71 -1.93
C THR A 186 31.41 -5.82 -3.19
N LEU A 187 31.36 -4.83 -4.09
CA LEU A 187 32.25 -4.74 -5.25
C LEU A 187 33.72 -4.78 -4.82
N PHE A 188 34.12 -3.96 -3.84
CA PHE A 188 35.50 -3.98 -3.33
C PHE A 188 35.91 -5.34 -2.78
N LYS A 189 35.01 -6.04 -2.06
CA LYS A 189 35.28 -7.40 -1.56
C LYS A 189 35.44 -8.42 -2.69
N ILE A 190 34.67 -8.31 -3.78
CA ILE A 190 34.83 -9.19 -4.94
C ILE A 190 36.21 -8.99 -5.57
N ILE A 191 36.63 -7.73 -5.75
CA ILE A 191 37.96 -7.39 -6.27
C ILE A 191 39.06 -7.95 -5.35
N GLN A 192 38.94 -7.76 -4.04
CA GLN A 192 39.90 -8.30 -3.06
C GLN A 192 39.99 -9.83 -3.11
N ASN A 193 38.85 -10.52 -3.23
CA ASN A 193 38.82 -11.99 -3.32
C ASN A 193 39.47 -12.50 -4.61
N GLN A 194 39.23 -11.81 -5.74
CA GLN A 194 39.90 -12.14 -7.01
C GLN A 194 41.42 -11.94 -6.93
N ALA A 195 41.88 -10.91 -6.21
CA ALA A 195 43.31 -10.67 -5.99
C ALA A 195 43.95 -11.80 -5.18
N ALA A 196 43.24 -12.27 -4.14
CA ALA A 196 43.73 -13.29 -3.22
C ALA A 196 43.79 -14.71 -3.82
N GLN A 197 42.96 -15.01 -4.81
CA GLN A 197 42.86 -16.35 -5.42
C GLN A 197 43.82 -16.56 -6.61
N SER A 198 44.59 -15.54 -7.01
CA SER A 198 45.52 -15.65 -8.13
C SER A 198 46.82 -16.39 -7.70
N PRO A 199 47.16 -17.56 -8.29
CA PRO A 199 48.16 -18.48 -7.75
C PRO A 199 49.60 -17.96 -7.70
N THR A 200 49.91 -16.82 -8.32
CA THR A 200 51.27 -16.26 -8.38
C THR A 200 51.21 -14.76 -8.59
N GLY A 201 50.98 -13.98 -7.52
CA GLY A 201 51.28 -12.54 -7.47
C GLY A 201 50.83 -11.70 -8.68
N LEU A 202 49.81 -12.12 -9.41
CA LEU A 202 49.37 -11.46 -10.64
C LEU A 202 48.55 -10.26 -10.19
N LEU A 203 49.05 -9.07 -10.50
CA LEU A 203 48.29 -7.84 -10.28
C LEU A 203 46.95 -7.95 -11.01
N ILE A 204 45.85 -7.63 -10.32
CA ILE A 204 44.57 -7.37 -10.99
C ILE A 204 44.81 -6.22 -11.98
N THR A 205 44.51 -6.46 -13.25
CA THR A 205 44.65 -5.43 -14.27
C THR A 205 43.46 -4.47 -14.23
N LEU A 206 43.64 -3.26 -14.77
CA LEU A 206 42.53 -2.32 -14.95
C LEU A 206 41.42 -2.93 -15.82
N GLU A 207 41.78 -3.76 -16.80
CA GLU A 207 40.84 -4.43 -17.70
C GLU A 207 39.93 -5.42 -16.95
N ASP A 208 40.49 -6.16 -15.98
CA ASP A 208 39.70 -7.06 -15.12
C ASP A 208 38.67 -6.28 -14.29
N ILE A 209 39.07 -5.13 -13.73
CA ILE A 209 38.18 -4.26 -12.95
C ILE A 209 37.07 -3.68 -13.84
N MET A 210 37.42 -3.18 -15.03
CA MET A 210 36.45 -2.65 -15.98
C MET A 210 35.43 -3.73 -16.40
N LYS A 211 35.91 -4.94 -16.70
CA LYS A 211 35.04 -6.08 -17.04
C LYS A 211 34.08 -6.43 -15.91
N LEU A 212 34.56 -6.45 -14.66
CA LEU A 212 33.72 -6.71 -13.49
C LEU A 212 32.64 -5.63 -13.32
N ILE A 213 33.01 -4.35 -13.46
CA ILE A 213 32.06 -3.23 -13.38
C ILE A 213 31.00 -3.36 -14.47
N SER A 214 31.39 -3.64 -15.72
CA SER A 214 30.44 -3.83 -16.83
C SER A 214 29.50 -5.02 -16.60
N GLN A 215 30.00 -6.13 -16.06
CA GLN A 215 29.15 -7.27 -15.69
C GLN A 215 28.13 -6.90 -14.61
N MET A 216 28.53 -6.13 -13.59
CA MET A 216 27.63 -5.67 -12.55
C MET A 216 26.57 -4.69 -13.09
N GLN A 217 26.96 -3.76 -13.96
CA GLN A 217 26.01 -2.85 -14.62
C GLN A 217 24.98 -3.61 -15.45
N ALA A 218 25.42 -4.62 -16.22
CA ALA A 218 24.53 -5.48 -16.99
C ALA A 218 23.54 -6.24 -16.08
N LEU A 219 24.01 -6.80 -14.96
CA LEU A 219 23.16 -7.49 -13.99
C LEU A 219 22.14 -6.54 -13.35
N MET A 220 22.55 -5.32 -12.96
CA MET A 220 21.64 -4.33 -12.40
C MET A 220 20.54 -3.92 -13.39
N SER A 221 20.92 -3.69 -14.65
CA SER A 221 19.99 -3.35 -15.73
C SER A 221 19.00 -4.48 -16.03
N ASP A 222 19.47 -5.73 -16.06
CA ASP A 222 18.64 -6.93 -16.22
C ASP A 222 17.60 -7.02 -15.08
N ILE A 223 18.05 -6.98 -13.82
CA ILE A 223 17.16 -7.07 -12.64
C ILE A 223 16.07 -5.98 -12.67
N ALA A 224 16.41 -4.76 -13.07
CA ALA A 224 15.49 -3.62 -13.08
C ALA A 224 14.62 -3.52 -14.35
N LYS A 225 14.80 -4.39 -15.35
CA LYS A 225 14.20 -4.25 -16.67
C LYS A 225 12.67 -4.28 -16.65
N ASN A 226 12.08 -5.17 -15.85
CA ASN A 226 10.63 -5.26 -15.67
C ASN A 226 10.30 -6.08 -14.41
N GLU A 227 9.02 -6.03 -14.01
CA GLU A 227 8.54 -6.71 -12.81
C GLU A 227 8.79 -8.22 -12.83
N HIS A 228 8.60 -8.88 -13.97
CA HIS A 228 8.85 -10.33 -14.09
C HIS A 228 10.31 -10.68 -13.79
N GLN A 229 11.27 -9.92 -14.33
CA GLN A 229 12.69 -10.15 -14.03
C GLN A 229 13.01 -9.90 -12.56
N PHE A 230 12.48 -8.83 -12.00
CA PHE A 230 12.66 -8.51 -10.59
C PHE A 230 12.12 -9.62 -9.67
N LEU A 231 10.88 -10.08 -9.92
CA LEU A 231 10.26 -11.15 -9.13
C LEU A 231 11.00 -12.47 -9.25
N LYS A 232 11.46 -12.84 -10.46
CA LYS A 232 12.29 -14.03 -10.66
C LYS A 232 13.57 -13.98 -9.80
N ARG A 233 14.21 -12.82 -9.72
CA ARG A 233 15.41 -12.64 -8.87
C ARG A 233 15.06 -12.69 -7.39
N CYS A 234 13.85 -12.27 -7.00
CA CYS A 234 13.34 -12.45 -5.66
C CYS A 234 13.10 -13.93 -5.32
N GLU A 235 12.67 -14.74 -6.29
CA GLU A 235 12.56 -16.20 -6.12
C GLU A 235 13.94 -16.82 -5.93
N ASP A 236 14.89 -16.49 -6.81
CA ASP A 236 16.25 -17.05 -6.81
C ASP A 236 17.01 -16.73 -5.51
N TYR A 237 16.90 -15.50 -4.99
CA TYR A 237 17.76 -15.03 -3.90
C TYR A 237 17.07 -14.91 -2.54
N PHE A 238 15.76 -14.66 -2.51
CA PHE A 238 15.03 -14.32 -1.28
C PHE A 238 13.88 -15.27 -0.97
N GLY A 239 13.68 -16.32 -1.78
CA GLY A 239 12.59 -17.27 -1.57
C GLY A 239 11.22 -16.61 -1.68
N TYR A 240 11.04 -15.71 -2.65
CA TYR A 240 9.71 -15.18 -2.97
C TYR A 240 8.75 -16.31 -3.32
N VAL A 241 7.50 -16.19 -2.88
CA VAL A 241 6.43 -17.15 -3.14
C VAL A 241 5.32 -16.42 -3.88
N ALA A 242 5.18 -16.72 -5.17
CA ALA A 242 4.16 -16.10 -6.00
C ALA A 242 2.74 -16.52 -5.59
N PRO A 243 1.74 -15.62 -5.69
CA PRO A 243 0.35 -15.96 -5.43
C PRO A 243 -0.23 -16.85 -6.53
N ILE A 244 -1.04 -17.83 -6.13
CA ILE A 244 -1.86 -18.67 -6.98
C ILE A 244 -3.22 -18.00 -7.20
N LYS A 245 -3.59 -17.84 -8.46
CA LYS A 245 -4.88 -17.29 -8.88
C LYS A 245 -5.95 -18.40 -8.86
N ILE A 246 -7.01 -18.19 -8.08
CA ILE A 246 -8.13 -19.13 -7.93
C ILE A 246 -9.36 -18.52 -8.62
N LYS A 247 -9.89 -19.20 -9.63
CA LYS A 247 -11.12 -18.77 -10.33
C LYS A 247 -12.34 -19.08 -9.45
N LEU A 248 -13.08 -18.03 -9.07
CA LEU A 248 -14.24 -18.14 -8.17
C LEU A 248 -15.49 -18.54 -8.97
N ASN A 249 -15.82 -17.76 -10.01
CA ASN A 249 -16.98 -17.98 -10.87
C ASN A 249 -16.60 -18.00 -12.36
N ASP A 250 -17.57 -18.28 -13.22
CA ASP A 250 -17.36 -18.38 -14.68
C ASP A 250 -17.12 -17.01 -15.33
N GLN A 251 -17.52 -15.92 -14.67
CA GLN A 251 -17.38 -14.53 -15.11
C GLN A 251 -16.00 -13.92 -14.76
N ASP A 252 -14.93 -14.71 -14.79
CA ASP A 252 -13.55 -14.24 -14.59
C ASP A 252 -13.31 -13.42 -13.30
N HIS A 253 -13.97 -13.78 -12.19
CA HIS A 253 -13.62 -13.27 -10.87
C HIS A 253 -12.65 -14.21 -10.16
N TYR A 254 -11.66 -13.61 -9.48
CA TYR A 254 -10.55 -14.35 -8.92
C TYR A 254 -10.29 -13.99 -7.46
N GLY A 255 -9.90 -15.01 -6.69
CA GLY A 255 -9.19 -14.85 -5.44
C GLY A 255 -7.72 -15.19 -5.61
N TYR A 256 -6.89 -14.73 -4.70
CA TYR A 256 -5.46 -14.99 -4.69
C TYR A 256 -5.08 -15.69 -3.39
N TYR A 257 -4.30 -16.76 -3.50
CA TYR A 257 -3.79 -17.55 -2.40
C TYR A 257 -2.27 -17.57 -2.44
N ILE A 258 -1.61 -17.34 -1.32
CA ILE A 258 -0.15 -17.41 -1.19
C ILE A 258 0.17 -18.75 -0.52
N PRO A 259 0.87 -19.67 -1.21
CA PRO A 259 1.23 -20.99 -0.68
C PRO A 259 1.89 -20.93 0.70
N MET A 260 1.12 -21.29 1.72
CA MET A 260 1.56 -21.26 3.11
C MET A 260 2.69 -22.22 3.37
N LYS A 261 2.59 -23.43 2.80
CA LYS A 261 3.63 -24.46 2.96
C LYS A 261 5.01 -23.92 2.57
N GLN A 262 5.09 -23.25 1.42
CA GLN A 262 6.35 -22.70 0.92
C GLN A 262 6.77 -21.46 1.71
N SER A 263 5.81 -20.59 2.06
CA SER A 263 6.08 -19.36 2.83
C SER A 263 6.67 -19.68 4.21
N ILE A 264 6.04 -20.60 4.95
CA ILE A 264 6.52 -21.06 6.26
C ILE A 264 7.86 -21.77 6.11
N LYS A 265 8.02 -22.65 5.13
CA LYS A 265 9.31 -23.31 4.88
C LYS A 265 10.44 -22.30 4.64
N ASN A 266 10.19 -21.23 3.88
CA ASN A 266 11.18 -20.19 3.61
C ASN A 266 11.52 -19.37 4.87
N ILE A 267 10.53 -19.06 5.72
CA ILE A 267 10.74 -18.42 7.02
C ILE A 267 11.65 -19.29 7.91
N LEU A 268 11.33 -20.59 7.99
CA LEU A 268 12.02 -21.54 8.85
C LEU A 268 13.40 -21.98 8.31
N THR A 269 13.70 -21.76 7.03
CA THR A 269 15.04 -22.07 6.49
C THR A 269 16.14 -21.22 7.13
N LYS A 270 15.80 -20.09 7.76
CA LYS A 270 16.75 -19.26 8.50
C LYS A 270 17.06 -19.92 9.87
N PRO A 271 18.32 -20.34 10.14
CA PRO A 271 18.67 -21.05 11.37
C PRO A 271 18.28 -20.29 12.63
N ASP A 272 18.55 -18.98 12.66
CA ASP A 272 18.24 -18.12 13.80
C ASP A 272 16.74 -18.16 14.13
N VAL A 273 15.88 -18.10 13.09
CA VAL A 273 14.42 -18.07 13.27
C VAL A 273 13.93 -19.37 13.90
N ILE A 274 14.37 -20.53 13.39
CA ILE A 274 14.01 -21.83 13.99
C ILE A 274 14.48 -21.92 15.43
N ASN A 275 15.73 -21.53 15.70
CA ASN A 275 16.28 -21.64 17.06
C ASN A 275 15.47 -20.81 18.05
N TYR A 276 15.19 -19.54 17.71
CA TYR A 276 14.33 -18.68 18.54
C TYR A 276 12.92 -19.27 18.72
N LEU A 277 12.34 -19.89 17.69
CA LEU A 277 11.03 -20.54 17.75
C LEU A 277 11.02 -21.76 18.68
N VAL A 278 12.03 -22.63 18.55
CA VAL A 278 12.18 -23.84 19.38
C VAL A 278 12.42 -23.44 20.84
N ASP A 279 13.34 -22.51 21.08
CA ASP A 279 13.70 -22.06 22.43
C ASP A 279 12.47 -21.44 23.13
N ASN A 280 11.79 -20.50 22.47
CA ASN A 280 10.60 -19.85 23.02
C ASN A 280 9.45 -20.85 23.27
N CYS A 281 9.24 -21.80 22.36
CA CYS A 281 8.25 -22.87 22.56
C CYS A 281 8.58 -23.72 23.79
N ASN A 282 9.82 -24.17 23.93
CA ASN A 282 10.27 -24.97 25.07
C ASN A 282 10.20 -24.20 26.38
N ASP A 283 10.56 -22.92 26.39
CA ASP A 283 10.49 -22.05 27.56
C ASP A 283 9.05 -21.88 28.03
N ASN A 284 8.11 -21.64 27.11
CA ASN A 284 6.69 -21.55 27.44
C ASN A 284 6.15 -22.86 28.02
N ILE A 285 6.46 -24.00 27.39
CA ILE A 285 6.07 -25.32 27.89
C ILE A 285 6.64 -25.60 29.28
N THR A 286 7.91 -25.21 29.51
CA THR A 286 8.58 -25.45 30.80
C THR A 286 8.00 -24.56 31.90
N GLN A 287 7.71 -23.29 31.60
CA GLN A 287 7.11 -22.36 32.55
C GLN A 287 5.70 -22.80 32.96
N ALA A 288 4.84 -23.18 32.00
CA ALA A 288 3.49 -23.68 32.27
C ALA A 288 3.49 -24.98 33.09
N LYS A 289 4.52 -25.83 32.95
CA LYS A 289 4.69 -27.03 33.80
C LYS A 289 5.11 -26.70 35.23
N ASN A 290 5.92 -25.65 35.41
CA ASN A 290 6.41 -25.25 36.72
C ASN A 290 5.36 -24.48 37.53
N ASP A 291 4.47 -23.76 36.86
CA ASP A 291 3.37 -23.02 37.47
C ASP A 291 2.06 -23.27 36.69
N PRO A 292 1.21 -24.21 37.15
CA PRO A 292 -0.04 -24.55 36.49
C PRO A 292 -1.07 -23.42 36.43
N ASP A 293 -0.89 -22.36 37.22
CA ASP A 293 -1.78 -21.20 37.21
C ASP A 293 -1.40 -20.20 36.09
N LEU A 294 -0.25 -20.38 35.44
CA LEU A 294 0.18 -19.56 34.30
C LEU A 294 -0.38 -20.11 32.98
N MET A 295 -1.12 -19.25 32.27
CA MET A 295 -1.52 -19.48 30.88
C MET A 295 -0.70 -18.57 29.97
N LEU A 296 0.24 -19.14 29.21
CA LEU A 296 1.19 -18.40 28.38
C LEU A 296 0.82 -18.49 26.89
N THR A 297 0.30 -19.63 26.46
CA THR A 297 0.00 -19.89 25.05
C THR A 297 -1.35 -20.57 24.89
N TYR A 298 -1.82 -20.67 23.64
CA TYR A 298 -3.02 -21.46 23.33
C TYR A 298 -2.93 -22.90 23.85
N ARG A 299 -1.72 -23.48 23.96
CA ARG A 299 -1.51 -24.86 24.46
C ARG A 299 -2.04 -25.09 25.87
N ASP A 300 -2.09 -24.05 26.69
CA ASP A 300 -2.51 -24.13 28.09
C ASP A 300 -4.04 -24.14 28.22
N GLY A 301 -4.75 -23.79 27.13
CA GLY A 301 -6.21 -23.80 27.07
C GLY A 301 -6.80 -25.20 26.88
N THR A 302 -8.01 -25.41 27.40
CA THR A 302 -8.74 -26.69 27.28
C THR A 302 -8.99 -27.10 25.82
N ALA A 303 -9.24 -26.14 24.93
CA ALA A 303 -9.42 -26.41 23.50
C ALA A 303 -8.16 -27.00 22.83
N ALA A 304 -6.97 -26.64 23.32
CA ALA A 304 -5.72 -27.24 22.85
C ALA A 304 -5.51 -28.65 23.38
N GLN A 305 -5.93 -28.91 24.63
CA GLN A 305 -5.88 -30.25 25.23
C GLN A 305 -6.69 -31.26 24.42
N ASP A 306 -7.77 -30.82 23.76
CA ASP A 306 -8.61 -31.67 22.91
C ASP A 306 -8.19 -31.73 21.44
N ASN A 307 -7.22 -30.92 21.01
CA ASN A 307 -6.78 -30.88 19.63
C ASN A 307 -6.04 -32.17 19.24
N PRO A 308 -6.51 -32.94 18.24
CA PRO A 308 -5.89 -34.21 17.84
C PRO A 308 -4.41 -34.08 17.47
N SER A 309 -4.02 -32.98 16.84
CA SER A 309 -2.64 -32.79 16.39
C SER A 309 -1.70 -32.39 17.49
N LEU A 310 -2.16 -31.65 18.49
CA LEU A 310 -1.37 -31.43 19.71
C LEU A 310 -1.28 -32.70 20.57
N LYS A 311 -2.27 -33.61 20.50
CA LYS A 311 -2.17 -34.94 21.14
C LYS A 311 -1.13 -35.84 20.46
N ILE A 312 -1.13 -35.90 19.13
CA ILE A 312 -0.20 -36.74 18.35
C ILE A 312 1.22 -36.13 18.35
N HIS A 313 1.31 -34.80 18.18
CA HIS A 313 2.56 -34.05 18.11
C HIS A 313 2.53 -32.88 19.10
N PRO A 314 2.83 -33.11 20.40
CA PRO A 314 2.77 -32.08 21.45
C PRO A 314 3.67 -30.86 21.21
N ASN A 315 4.78 -31.05 20.49
CA ASN A 315 5.72 -29.99 20.15
C ASN A 315 5.39 -29.29 18.82
N SER A 316 4.18 -29.48 18.28
CA SER A 316 3.76 -28.79 17.05
C SER A 316 3.76 -27.29 17.25
N PHE A 317 4.29 -26.54 16.29
CA PHE A 317 4.25 -25.08 16.33
C PHE A 317 2.83 -24.56 16.09
N LEU A 318 2.46 -23.52 16.82
CA LEU A 318 1.16 -22.90 16.76
C LEU A 318 1.14 -21.81 15.68
N ILE A 319 0.10 -21.85 14.86
CA ILE A 319 -0.19 -20.81 13.88
C ILE A 319 -1.58 -20.26 14.17
N GLN A 320 -1.65 -18.94 14.30
CA GLN A 320 -2.89 -18.21 14.48
C GLN A 320 -3.39 -17.69 13.14
N PHE A 321 -4.65 -17.96 12.83
CA PHE A 321 -5.32 -17.33 11.70
C PHE A 321 -6.31 -16.24 12.12
N TYR A 322 -6.34 -15.18 11.32
CA TYR A 322 -7.37 -14.15 11.42
C TYR A 322 -7.65 -13.51 10.06
N THR A 323 -8.77 -12.80 9.98
CA THR A 323 -9.23 -12.13 8.76
C THR A 323 -9.45 -10.64 8.97
N ASP A 324 -9.23 -9.85 7.94
CA ASP A 324 -9.59 -8.43 7.89
C ASP A 324 -10.39 -8.12 6.62
N GLY A 325 -11.14 -7.02 6.64
CA GLY A 325 -11.90 -6.53 5.49
C GLY A 325 -11.52 -5.11 5.14
N ILE A 326 -11.01 -4.89 3.92
CA ILE A 326 -10.67 -3.55 3.43
C ILE A 326 -11.63 -3.14 2.30
N GLY A 327 -12.09 -1.88 2.31
CA GLY A 327 -12.81 -1.29 1.20
C GLY A 327 -11.86 -0.54 0.28
N ILE A 328 -11.88 -0.83 -1.03
CA ILE A 328 -11.12 -0.10 -2.06
C ILE A 328 -11.97 1.03 -2.68
N THR A 329 -12.82 1.66 -1.88
CA THR A 329 -13.66 2.77 -2.34
C THR A 329 -13.43 4.00 -1.48
N ASN A 330 -14.00 5.14 -1.90
CA ASN A 330 -14.05 6.30 -1.04
C ASN A 330 -14.73 5.91 0.28
N PRO A 331 -14.06 6.10 1.43
CA PRO A 331 -14.63 5.75 2.74
C PRO A 331 -15.93 6.53 3.06
N ILE A 332 -16.22 7.58 2.29
CA ILE A 332 -17.38 8.46 2.44
C ILE A 332 -18.28 8.32 1.21
N GLY A 333 -19.48 7.78 1.40
CA GLY A 333 -20.51 7.70 0.36
C GLY A 333 -21.37 6.43 0.44
N PRO A 334 -22.47 6.35 -0.32
CA PRO A 334 -23.38 5.20 -0.34
C PRO A 334 -22.76 3.91 -0.88
N LYS A 335 -21.64 4.02 -1.63
CA LYS A 335 -20.92 2.90 -2.27
C LYS A 335 -19.66 2.45 -1.50
N LYS A 336 -19.53 2.82 -0.21
CA LYS A 336 -18.36 2.51 0.62
C LYS A 336 -18.04 1.01 0.78
N ASP A 337 -18.99 0.12 0.54
CA ASP A 337 -18.82 -1.34 0.66
C ASP A 337 -18.86 -2.08 -0.70
N GLU A 338 -18.92 -1.36 -1.83
CA GLU A 338 -19.09 -1.96 -3.17
C GLU A 338 -17.86 -2.79 -3.60
N HIS A 339 -16.65 -2.31 -3.29
CA HIS A 339 -15.39 -2.99 -3.59
C HIS A 339 -14.66 -3.41 -2.32
N LYS A 340 -15.31 -4.29 -1.55
CA LYS A 340 -14.72 -4.87 -0.34
C LYS A 340 -13.88 -6.12 -0.65
N LEU A 341 -12.68 -6.17 -0.12
CA LEU A 341 -11.81 -7.34 -0.11
C LEU A 341 -11.78 -7.95 1.29
N THR A 342 -11.74 -9.29 1.33
CA THR A 342 -11.44 -10.06 2.52
C THR A 342 -10.00 -10.55 2.42
N LEU A 343 -9.21 -10.28 3.45
CA LEU A 343 -7.82 -10.67 3.58
C LEU A 343 -7.69 -11.72 4.67
N PHE A 344 -6.87 -12.72 4.42
CA PHE A 344 -6.56 -13.81 5.33
C PHE A 344 -5.11 -13.70 5.74
N TYR A 345 -4.85 -13.76 7.05
CA TYR A 345 -3.52 -13.65 7.60
C TYR A 345 -3.20 -14.83 8.50
N PHE A 346 -1.91 -15.10 8.65
CA PHE A 346 -1.38 -16.00 9.64
C PHE A 346 -0.24 -15.35 10.43
N VAL A 347 -0.08 -15.78 11.68
CA VAL A 347 1.05 -15.44 12.53
C VAL A 347 1.55 -16.73 13.18
N LEU A 348 2.87 -16.91 13.28
CA LEU A 348 3.46 -17.98 14.07
C LEU A 348 3.37 -17.58 15.55
N GLU A 349 2.51 -18.25 16.33
CA GLU A 349 2.27 -17.88 17.74
C GLU A 349 3.50 -18.10 18.62
N ASP A 350 4.34 -19.06 18.27
CA ASP A 350 5.54 -19.42 19.04
C ASP A 350 6.74 -18.49 18.79
N LEU A 351 6.57 -17.45 17.97
CA LEU A 351 7.54 -16.35 17.95
C LEU A 351 7.52 -15.60 19.28
N PRO A 352 8.68 -15.10 19.76
CA PRO A 352 8.71 -14.23 20.94
C PRO A 352 7.77 -13.03 20.80
N ASP A 353 7.10 -12.62 21.88
CA ASP A 353 6.02 -11.62 21.87
C ASP A 353 6.40 -10.33 21.15
N LEU A 354 7.61 -9.82 21.40
CA LEU A 354 8.11 -8.61 20.77
C LEU A 354 8.14 -8.74 19.24
N VAL A 355 8.61 -9.88 18.73
CA VAL A 355 8.68 -10.17 17.30
C VAL A 355 7.28 -10.40 16.75
N ARG A 356 6.49 -11.23 17.43
CA ARG A 356 5.12 -11.56 17.05
C ARG A 356 4.22 -10.33 16.88
N SER A 357 4.45 -9.28 17.68
CA SER A 357 3.73 -8.01 17.60
C SER A 357 4.13 -7.11 16.42
N MET A 358 5.21 -7.43 15.70
CA MET A 358 5.68 -6.64 14.56
C MET A 358 4.85 -6.91 13.32
N LEU A 359 4.59 -5.87 12.52
CA LEU A 359 3.87 -5.99 11.25
C LEU A 359 4.56 -6.97 10.28
N GLN A 360 5.90 -7.05 10.33
CA GLN A 360 6.69 -7.94 9.48
C GLN A 360 6.50 -9.43 9.82
N SER A 361 5.91 -9.75 10.97
CA SER A 361 5.62 -11.14 11.40
C SER A 361 4.22 -11.61 10.99
N ILE A 362 3.41 -10.72 10.41
CA ILE A 362 2.09 -11.05 9.86
C ILE A 362 2.27 -11.52 8.41
N GLY A 363 1.95 -12.79 8.16
CA GLY A 363 1.95 -13.37 6.83
C GLY A 363 0.59 -13.25 6.15
N LEU A 364 0.55 -12.74 4.92
CA LEU A 364 -0.65 -12.78 4.10
C LEU A 364 -0.84 -14.19 3.52
N VAL A 365 -2.00 -14.79 3.75
CA VAL A 365 -2.42 -16.09 3.20
C VAL A 365 -3.16 -15.91 1.90
N GLY A 366 -3.97 -14.85 1.79
CA GLY A 366 -4.74 -14.64 0.57
C GLY A 366 -5.67 -13.45 0.61
N ILE A 367 -6.17 -13.09 -0.57
CA ILE A 367 -7.06 -11.96 -0.82
C ILE A 367 -8.21 -12.45 -1.70
N CYS A 368 -9.45 -12.10 -1.36
CA CYS A 368 -10.62 -12.45 -2.14
C CYS A 368 -11.68 -11.33 -2.09
N PRO A 369 -12.35 -10.97 -3.20
CA PRO A 369 -13.44 -10.00 -3.14
C PRO A 369 -14.60 -10.55 -2.30
N THR A 370 -15.02 -9.79 -1.28
CA THR A 370 -15.96 -10.25 -0.24
C THR A 370 -17.31 -10.66 -0.83
N LYS A 371 -17.79 -9.94 -1.85
CA LYS A 371 -19.04 -10.26 -2.57
C LYS A 371 -19.02 -11.68 -3.13
N TYR A 372 -17.91 -12.11 -3.73
CA TYR A 372 -17.81 -13.44 -4.33
C TYR A 372 -17.50 -14.51 -3.31
N LEU A 373 -16.74 -14.17 -2.26
CA LEU A 373 -16.50 -15.07 -1.14
C LEU A 373 -17.77 -15.38 -0.35
N SER A 374 -18.80 -14.54 -0.35
CA SER A 374 -20.05 -14.87 0.37
C SER A 374 -20.84 -16.06 -0.23
N LEU A 375 -20.52 -16.49 -1.45
CA LEU A 375 -21.17 -17.62 -2.11
C LEU A 375 -20.49 -18.93 -1.70
N GLN A 376 -21.27 -19.90 -1.21
CA GLN A 376 -20.75 -21.16 -0.66
C GLN A 376 -19.89 -21.95 -1.67
N THR A 377 -20.30 -22.00 -2.94
CA THR A 377 -19.55 -22.68 -4.01
C THR A 377 -18.15 -22.08 -4.20
N ASN A 378 -18.02 -20.76 -4.07
CA ASN A 378 -16.75 -20.05 -4.18
C ASN A 378 -15.90 -20.22 -2.92
N GLN A 379 -16.53 -20.28 -1.74
CA GLN A 379 -15.83 -20.59 -0.49
C GLN A 379 -15.15 -21.95 -0.57
N THR A 380 -15.87 -22.99 -1.00
CA THR A 380 -15.32 -24.33 -1.15
C THR A 380 -14.08 -24.31 -2.06
N LYS A 381 -14.19 -23.72 -3.26
CA LYS A 381 -13.08 -23.63 -4.21
C LYS A 381 -11.87 -22.87 -3.66
N TYR A 382 -12.13 -21.73 -2.98
CA TYR A 382 -11.07 -20.89 -2.45
C TYR A 382 -10.35 -21.54 -1.27
N PHE A 383 -11.10 -22.12 -0.33
CA PHE A 383 -10.54 -22.74 0.86
C PHE A 383 -9.95 -24.13 0.60
N GLU A 384 -10.31 -24.81 -0.49
CA GLU A 384 -9.70 -26.10 -0.85
C GLU A 384 -8.16 -26.01 -0.89
N ALA A 385 -7.62 -24.96 -1.53
CA ALA A 385 -6.17 -24.75 -1.62
C ALA A 385 -5.54 -24.50 -0.24
N ILE A 386 -6.21 -23.73 0.62
CA ILE A 386 -5.74 -23.39 1.97
C ILE A 386 -5.78 -24.66 2.85
N ILE A 387 -6.92 -25.33 2.93
CA ILE A 387 -7.15 -26.54 3.73
C ILE A 387 -6.14 -27.63 3.35
N LYS A 388 -5.84 -27.78 2.06
CA LYS A 388 -4.83 -28.73 1.59
C LYS A 388 -3.46 -28.48 2.21
N ASP A 389 -3.02 -27.23 2.26
CA ASP A 389 -1.74 -26.87 2.89
C ASP A 389 -1.81 -27.03 4.43
N LEU A 390 -2.93 -26.67 5.07
CA LEU A 390 -3.11 -26.87 6.52
C LEU A 390 -3.03 -28.35 6.90
N ASN A 391 -3.77 -29.21 6.20
CA ASN A 391 -3.75 -30.65 6.43
C ASN A 391 -2.34 -31.23 6.26
N TYR A 392 -1.60 -30.76 5.25
CA TYR A 392 -0.21 -31.19 5.04
C TYR A 392 0.70 -30.77 6.20
N LEU A 393 0.65 -29.50 6.61
CA LEU A 393 1.43 -28.96 7.72
C LEU A 393 1.13 -29.66 9.06
N GLN A 394 -0.12 -30.09 9.26
CA GLN A 394 -0.57 -30.76 10.47
C GLN A 394 -0.20 -32.24 10.54
N THR A 395 -0.41 -32.97 9.44
CA THR A 395 -0.23 -34.44 9.40
C THR A 395 1.17 -34.86 8.97
N THR A 396 1.69 -34.25 7.91
CA THR A 396 3.00 -34.60 7.32
C THR A 396 4.13 -33.74 7.87
N GLY A 397 3.84 -32.47 8.19
CA GLY A 397 4.84 -31.53 8.66
C GLY A 397 5.86 -31.09 7.60
N LEU A 398 6.78 -30.21 8.00
CA LEU A 398 7.84 -29.68 7.15
C LEU A 398 9.20 -30.25 7.55
N ALA A 399 9.93 -30.79 6.56
CA ALA A 399 11.35 -31.03 6.69
C ALA A 399 12.12 -29.76 6.31
N VAL A 400 12.96 -29.27 7.22
CA VAL A 400 13.82 -28.08 7.03
C VAL A 400 15.27 -28.50 7.19
N GLN A 401 16.16 -28.04 6.31
CA GLN A 401 17.57 -28.49 6.27
C GLN A 401 18.33 -28.20 7.57
N THR A 402 17.92 -27.15 8.29
CA THR A 402 18.53 -26.68 9.53
C THR A 402 18.00 -27.39 10.78
N PHE A 403 17.06 -28.33 10.64
CA PHE A 403 16.45 -29.05 11.75
C PHE A 403 16.38 -30.56 11.46
N ASN A 404 16.91 -31.36 12.37
CA ASN A 404 16.84 -32.82 12.26
C ASN A 404 15.46 -33.31 12.71
N GLY A 405 14.54 -33.47 11.74
CA GLY A 405 13.21 -34.04 11.98
C GLY A 405 12.14 -33.39 11.11
N GLN A 406 10.89 -33.72 11.41
CA GLN A 406 9.72 -33.06 10.83
C GLN A 406 9.14 -32.06 11.84
N LEU A 407 8.90 -30.84 11.37
CA LEU A 407 8.20 -29.81 12.12
C LEU A 407 6.72 -29.91 11.83
N HIS A 408 5.93 -30.20 12.85
CA HIS A 408 4.47 -30.26 12.75
C HIS A 408 3.85 -28.94 13.21
N PHE A 409 2.65 -28.67 12.73
CA PHE A 409 1.93 -27.44 13.05
C PHE A 409 0.53 -27.75 13.56
N ALA A 410 0.09 -26.96 14.54
CA ALA A 410 -1.27 -26.95 15.02
C ALA A 410 -1.84 -25.54 14.86
N PHE A 411 -3.13 -25.45 14.60
CA PHE A 411 -3.77 -24.20 14.23
C PHE A 411 -4.71 -23.76 15.35
N SER A 412 -4.57 -22.49 15.74
CA SER A 412 -5.57 -21.77 16.52
C SER A 412 -6.33 -20.84 15.56
N VAL A 413 -7.65 -20.76 15.72
CA VAL A 413 -8.48 -19.86 14.91
C VAL A 413 -9.08 -18.84 15.86
N LEU A 414 -8.53 -17.62 15.87
CA LEU A 414 -8.96 -16.60 16.82
C LEU A 414 -10.06 -15.69 16.28
N ALA A 415 -10.22 -15.58 14.95
CA ALA A 415 -11.36 -14.92 14.33
C ALA A 415 -11.39 -15.20 12.82
N PHE A 416 -12.16 -16.22 12.41
CA PHE A 416 -12.73 -16.26 11.06
C PHE A 416 -14.18 -15.78 11.18
N LEU A 417 -14.66 -14.99 10.23
CA LEU A 417 -16.11 -14.70 10.10
C LEU A 417 -16.89 -16.00 10.33
N ILE A 418 -17.85 -15.97 11.27
CA ILE A 418 -18.58 -17.12 11.84
C ILE A 418 -19.13 -18.10 10.78
N LYS A 419 -19.32 -17.69 9.52
CA LYS A 419 -19.73 -18.56 8.40
C LYS A 419 -18.60 -19.41 7.79
N CYS A 420 -17.35 -18.94 7.76
CA CYS A 420 -16.21 -19.71 7.24
C CYS A 420 -15.68 -20.73 8.26
N LEU A 421 -15.87 -20.46 9.57
CA LEU A 421 -15.51 -21.35 10.69
C LEU A 421 -16.18 -22.72 10.60
N LEU A 422 -17.47 -22.77 10.25
CA LEU A 422 -18.21 -24.02 10.09
C LEU A 422 -17.60 -24.86 8.96
N PHE A 423 -17.28 -24.26 7.81
CA PHE A 423 -16.79 -25.02 6.67
C PHE A 423 -15.39 -25.61 6.92
N ILE A 424 -14.45 -24.83 7.46
CA ILE A 424 -13.10 -25.32 7.74
C ILE A 424 -13.07 -26.27 8.94
N SER A 425 -13.75 -25.93 10.05
CA SER A 425 -13.76 -26.80 11.24
C SER A 425 -14.48 -28.12 10.98
N ILE A 426 -15.58 -28.13 10.20
CA ILE A 426 -16.25 -29.37 9.77
C ILE A 426 -15.30 -30.18 8.87
N THR A 427 -14.64 -29.56 7.89
CA THR A 427 -13.79 -30.30 6.94
C THR A 427 -12.51 -30.85 7.60
N MET A 428 -11.94 -30.13 8.56
CA MET A 428 -10.78 -30.61 9.34
C MET A 428 -11.15 -31.71 10.35
N HIS A 429 -12.35 -31.66 10.95
CA HIS A 429 -12.83 -32.77 11.78
C HIS A 429 -13.18 -34.02 10.94
N TYR A 430 -13.74 -33.85 9.74
CA TYR A 430 -14.12 -34.98 8.89
C TYR A 430 -12.95 -35.70 8.22
N SER A 431 -11.80 -35.02 8.02
CA SER A 431 -10.59 -35.66 7.49
C SER A 431 -9.90 -36.61 8.49
N HIS A 432 -10.34 -36.64 9.75
CA HIS A 432 -9.97 -37.65 10.74
C HIS A 432 -11.01 -38.76 10.92
N SER A 433 -12.08 -38.77 10.13
CA SER A 433 -13.16 -39.78 10.21
C SER A 433 -13.23 -40.73 9.01
N VAL A 434 -12.26 -40.63 8.10
CA VAL A 434 -12.09 -41.55 6.96
C VAL A 434 -10.69 -42.14 7.04
N ASP A 435 -10.50 -43.04 7.99
CA ASP A 435 -9.56 -44.17 7.94
C ASP A 435 -10.18 -45.33 8.73
#